data_AF-A0A533BB68-F1
#
_entry.id   AF-A0A533BB68-F1
#
_cell.length_a   1.000
_cell.length_b   1.000
_cell.length_c   1.000
_cell.angle_alpha   90.00
_cell.angle_beta   90.00
_cell.angle_gamma   90.00
#
_symmetry.space_group_name_H-M   'P 1'
#
loop_
_entity.id
_entity.type
_entity.pdbx_description
1 polymer ?
#
loop_
_entity_poly.entity_id
_entity_poly.type
_entity_poly.pdbx_seq_one_letter_code
_entity_poly.pdbx_strand_id
1 'polypeptide(L)'
;MKRMRSGILFACVVLVAVMGCRGGGQIYNVKDAPATTATGKEVTLEQVTKAIIEAGAGLKWTMAVVKPGQIVGTLNIRSHTAIVDIAYNTKTYNITYKDSVNLKYDANKQTIHQNYRGWIQNLDNAIKGRLTAAGM
;
A
#
# COMPACT_ATOMS: atom_id res chain seq x y z
N MET A 1 48.49 -12.61 -56.71
CA MET A 1 47.24 -13.07 -57.34
C MET A 1 46.21 -13.35 -56.25
N LYS A 2 45.03 -12.73 -56.36
CA LYS A 2 43.86 -12.85 -55.45
C LYS A 2 43.52 -14.31 -55.16
N ARG A 3 43.02 -14.63 -53.94
CA ARG A 3 41.65 -15.16 -53.67
C ARG A 3 41.28 -15.02 -52.18
N MET A 4 40.23 -14.24 -51.96
CA MET A 4 39.44 -14.02 -50.75
C MET A 4 38.62 -15.26 -50.36
N ARG A 5 38.26 -15.42 -49.07
CA ARG A 5 37.13 -16.18 -48.44
C ARG A 5 37.59 -16.70 -47.06
N SER A 6 36.90 -16.58 -45.92
CA SER A 6 35.53 -16.18 -45.58
C SER A 6 35.55 -15.73 -44.12
N GLY A 7 35.08 -14.52 -43.83
CA GLY A 7 34.74 -14.13 -42.47
C GLY A 7 33.39 -14.75 -42.12
N ILE A 8 33.38 -15.78 -41.28
CA ILE A 8 32.15 -16.31 -40.70
C ILE A 8 32.04 -15.74 -39.29
N LEU A 9 31.21 -14.69 -39.18
CA LEU A 9 30.62 -14.19 -37.96
C LEU A 9 29.74 -15.29 -37.35
N PHE A 10 30.01 -15.67 -36.10
CA PHE A 10 29.03 -16.36 -35.25
C PHE A 10 29.03 -15.70 -33.87
N ALA A 11 28.36 -14.55 -33.80
CA ALA A 11 27.94 -13.97 -32.53
C ALA A 11 26.57 -14.58 -32.18
N CYS A 12 26.56 -15.63 -31.37
CA CYS A 12 25.33 -16.19 -30.79
C CYS A 12 24.76 -15.18 -29.77
N VAL A 13 23.84 -14.33 -30.21
CA VAL A 13 23.03 -13.50 -29.32
C VAL A 13 21.99 -14.41 -28.66
N VAL A 14 22.27 -14.84 -27.43
CA VAL A 14 21.29 -15.51 -26.58
C VAL A 14 20.36 -14.44 -26.00
N LEU A 15 19.23 -14.20 -26.67
CA LEU A 15 18.12 -13.42 -26.13
C LEU A 15 17.36 -14.28 -25.11
N VAL A 16 17.76 -14.22 -23.84
CA VAL A 16 16.95 -14.74 -22.74
C VAL A 16 15.79 -13.78 -22.53
N ALA A 17 14.64 -14.07 -23.14
CA ALA A 17 13.39 -13.41 -22.80
C ALA A 17 12.94 -13.90 -21.42
N VAL A 18 13.27 -13.13 -20.38
CA VAL A 18 12.69 -13.35 -19.05
C VAL A 18 11.22 -12.96 -19.13
N MET A 19 10.36 -13.94 -19.42
CA MET A 19 8.92 -13.80 -19.19
C MET A 19 8.72 -13.77 -17.67
N GLY A 20 8.75 -12.56 -17.11
CA GLY A 20 8.37 -12.35 -15.72
C GLY A 20 6.94 -12.84 -15.52
N CYS A 21 6.77 -13.95 -14.79
CA CYS A 21 5.48 -14.32 -14.24
C CYS A 21 4.95 -13.09 -13.51
N ARG A 22 3.81 -12.54 -13.97
CA ARG A 22 3.07 -11.49 -13.27
C ARG A 22 2.42 -12.10 -12.02
N GLY A 23 3.24 -12.62 -11.11
CA GLY A 23 2.84 -13.07 -9.79
C GLY A 23 2.35 -11.87 -8.98
N GLY A 24 1.42 -12.11 -8.04
CA GLY A 24 0.92 -11.06 -7.16
C GLY A 24 2.08 -10.32 -6.46
N GLY A 25 1.90 -9.02 -6.24
CA GLY A 25 2.83 -8.24 -5.43
C GLY A 25 2.83 -8.72 -3.98
N GLN A 26 3.93 -8.50 -3.27
CA GLN A 26 3.96 -8.75 -1.82
C GLN A 26 2.93 -7.88 -1.11
N ILE A 27 2.27 -8.46 -0.09
CA ILE A 27 1.37 -7.70 0.76
C ILE A 27 2.12 -6.55 1.43
N TYR A 28 1.50 -5.38 1.46
CA TYR A 28 2.10 -4.18 2.06
C TYR A 28 1.26 -3.72 3.23
N ASN A 29 1.86 -3.74 4.42
CA ASN A 29 1.28 -3.25 5.65
C ASN A 29 2.12 -2.08 6.18
N VAL A 30 1.45 -1.10 6.77
CA VAL A 30 2.10 -0.03 7.51
C VAL A 30 2.18 -0.45 8.97
N LYS A 31 3.39 -0.38 9.54
CA LYS A 31 3.66 -0.73 10.93
C LYS A 31 4.29 0.45 11.64
N ASP A 32 3.77 0.76 12.83
CA ASP A 32 4.28 1.78 13.75
C ASP A 32 4.52 3.15 13.11
N ALA A 33 3.63 3.57 12.21
CA ALA A 33 3.73 4.89 11.60
C ALA A 33 3.43 5.97 12.66
N PRO A 34 4.26 7.02 12.73
CA PRO A 34 4.15 8.03 13.78
C PRO A 34 2.90 8.90 13.62
N ALA A 35 2.25 9.19 14.74
CA ALA A 35 1.13 10.13 14.83
C ALA A 35 1.60 11.51 15.30
N THR A 36 2.39 12.18 14.45
CA THR A 36 3.04 13.46 14.77
C THR A 36 2.38 14.65 14.07
N THR A 37 2.40 15.80 14.74
CA THR A 37 1.96 17.10 14.20
C THR A 37 3.15 17.91 13.68
N ALA A 38 2.89 18.95 12.87
CA ALA A 38 3.93 19.89 12.44
C ALA A 38 4.60 20.63 13.61
N THR A 39 3.87 20.85 14.70
CA THR A 39 4.34 21.58 15.89
C THR A 39 5.04 20.68 16.91
N GLY A 40 5.04 19.36 16.69
CA GLY A 40 5.54 18.39 17.66
C GLY A 40 4.66 18.21 18.90
N LYS A 41 3.50 18.89 18.97
CA LYS A 41 2.51 18.68 20.02
C LYS A 41 1.93 17.28 19.91
N GLU A 42 1.71 16.66 21.07
CA GLU A 42 1.01 15.39 21.15
C GLU A 42 -0.45 15.54 20.68
N VAL A 43 -0.92 14.54 19.94
CA VAL A 43 -2.30 14.46 19.47
C VAL A 43 -3.16 13.69 20.46
N THR A 44 -4.42 14.10 20.61
CA THR A 44 -5.43 13.30 21.31
C THR A 44 -5.86 12.11 20.45
N LEU A 45 -6.41 11.07 21.09
CA LEU A 45 -6.94 9.92 20.36
C LEU A 45 -8.06 10.33 19.38
N GLU A 46 -8.85 11.34 19.73
CA GLU A 46 -9.90 11.90 18.88
C GLU A 46 -9.33 12.59 17.64
N GLN A 47 -8.25 13.36 17.78
CA GLN A 47 -7.56 13.98 16.64
C GLN A 47 -7.00 12.91 15.68
N VAL A 48 -6.42 11.83 16.20
CA VAL A 48 -5.96 10.71 15.38
C VAL A 48 -7.13 10.02 14.68
N THR A 49 -8.22 9.75 15.41
CA THR A 49 -9.45 9.17 14.86
C THR A 49 -9.97 10.00 13.69
N LYS A 50 -10.11 11.32 13.90
CA LYS A 50 -10.59 12.26 12.88
C LYS A 50 -9.67 12.29 11.66
N ALA A 51 -8.36 12.38 11.87
CA ALA A 51 -7.38 12.39 10.78
C ALA A 51 -7.44 11.12 9.92
N ILE A 52 -7.60 9.95 10.55
CA ILE A 52 -7.72 8.67 9.84
C ILE A 52 -9.02 8.61 9.03
N ILE A 53 -10.15 8.99 9.64
CA ILE A 53 -11.46 8.99 8.96
C ILE A 53 -11.45 9.93 7.76
N GLU A 54 -10.97 11.17 7.94
CA GLU A 54 -10.89 12.15 6.86
C GLU A 54 -9.94 11.70 5.75
N ALA A 55 -8.85 11.00 6.09
CA ALA A 55 -7.90 10.43 5.13
C ALA A 55 -8.57 9.42 4.22
N GLY A 56 -9.20 8.42 4.85
CA GLY A 56 -9.92 7.39 4.14
C GLY A 56 -11.05 7.96 3.28
N ALA A 57 -11.90 8.81 3.86
CA ALA A 57 -13.03 9.40 3.16
C ALA A 57 -12.61 10.21 1.92
N GLY A 58 -11.51 10.99 2.03
CA GLY A 58 -10.95 11.74 0.89
C GLY A 58 -10.47 10.84 -0.25
N LEU A 59 -10.06 9.60 0.07
CA LEU A 59 -9.63 8.58 -0.87
C LEU A 59 -10.74 7.56 -1.21
N LYS A 60 -12.01 7.88 -0.88
CA LYS A 60 -13.20 7.03 -1.11
C LYS A 60 -13.21 5.70 -0.36
N TRP A 61 -12.45 5.60 0.73
CA TRP A 61 -12.63 4.51 1.69
C TRP A 61 -13.85 4.79 2.55
N THR A 62 -14.63 3.73 2.81
CA THR A 62 -15.63 3.74 3.87
C THR A 62 -14.95 3.38 5.18
N MET A 63 -15.05 4.27 6.18
CA MET A 63 -14.34 4.16 7.45
C MET A 63 -15.34 3.87 8.58
N ALA A 64 -15.17 2.76 9.28
CA ALA A 64 -16.01 2.36 10.40
C ALA A 64 -15.17 2.28 11.67
N VAL A 65 -15.47 3.13 12.66
CA VAL A 65 -14.88 3.01 14.00
C VAL A 65 -15.51 1.79 14.68
N VAL A 66 -14.70 0.76 14.94
CA VAL A 66 -15.18 -0.47 15.60
C VAL A 66 -15.16 -0.29 17.12
N LYS A 67 -14.13 0.38 17.63
CA LYS A 67 -13.94 0.76 19.03
C LYS A 67 -12.86 1.85 19.11
N PRO A 68 -12.68 2.54 20.26
CA PRO A 68 -11.57 3.48 20.43
C PRO A 68 -10.22 2.84 20.06
N GLY A 69 -9.46 3.51 19.20
CA GLY A 69 -8.16 3.02 18.72
C GLY A 69 -8.21 1.96 17.62
N GLN A 70 -9.39 1.67 17.04
CA GLN A 70 -9.52 0.71 15.94
C GLN A 70 -10.59 1.13 14.92
N ILE A 71 -10.15 1.28 13.66
CA ILE A 71 -11.02 1.55 12.51
C ILE A 71 -10.87 0.44 11.48
N VAL A 72 -11.97 0.03 10.86
CA VAL A 72 -11.95 -0.79 9.65
C VAL A 72 -12.20 0.10 8.44
N GLY A 73 -11.30 0.05 7.46
CA GLY A 73 -11.42 0.75 6.19
C GLY A 73 -11.79 -0.21 5.07
N THR A 74 -12.77 0.15 4.25
CA THR A 74 -13.17 -0.61 3.05
C THR A 74 -13.04 0.27 1.81
N LEU A 75 -12.27 -0.18 0.82
CA LEU A 75 -12.19 0.44 -0.51
C LEU A 75 -12.87 -0.47 -1.53
N ASN A 76 -13.96 0.03 -2.13
CA ASN A 76 -14.63 -0.60 -3.25
C ASN A 76 -14.23 0.12 -4.55
N ILE A 77 -13.62 -0.58 -5.49
CA ILE A 77 -13.18 0.00 -6.77
C ILE A 77 -13.36 -0.97 -7.93
N ARG A 78 -14.25 -0.63 -8.86
CA ARG A 78 -14.67 -1.51 -9.97
C ARG A 78 -15.14 -2.86 -9.39
N SER A 79 -14.46 -3.96 -9.71
CA SER A 79 -14.74 -5.31 -9.19
C SER A 79 -13.82 -5.73 -8.03
N HIS A 80 -13.01 -4.83 -7.47
CA HIS A 80 -12.07 -5.14 -6.40
C HIS A 80 -12.53 -4.53 -5.08
N THR A 81 -12.34 -5.27 -3.99
CA THR A 81 -12.55 -4.77 -2.63
C THR A 81 -11.30 -5.01 -1.80
N ALA A 82 -10.83 -3.98 -1.08
CA ALA A 82 -9.79 -4.11 -0.07
C ALA A 82 -10.38 -3.72 1.30
N ILE A 83 -10.16 -4.56 2.31
CA ILE A 83 -10.56 -4.30 3.68
C ILE A 83 -9.30 -4.28 4.55
N VAL A 84 -9.12 -3.22 5.31
CA VAL A 84 -7.97 -3.03 6.20
C VAL A 84 -8.41 -2.79 7.63
N ASP A 85 -7.59 -3.25 8.56
CA ASP A 85 -7.69 -2.92 9.98
C ASP A 85 -6.64 -1.86 10.32
N ILE A 86 -7.11 -0.77 10.92
CA ILE A 86 -6.31 0.39 11.29
C ILE A 86 -6.36 0.52 12.82
N ALA A 87 -5.35 -0.04 13.48
CA ALA A 87 -5.15 0.11 14.91
C ALA A 87 -4.29 1.35 15.18
N TYR A 88 -4.65 2.16 16.18
CA TYR A 88 -3.97 3.43 16.46
C TYR A 88 -4.07 3.85 17.92
N ASN A 89 -3.14 4.71 18.31
CA ASN A 89 -3.09 5.40 19.60
C ASN A 89 -2.58 6.84 19.37
N THR A 90 -2.23 7.56 20.44
CA THR A 90 -1.74 8.95 20.37
C THR A 90 -0.32 9.10 19.80
N LYS A 91 0.40 8.00 19.62
CA LYS A 91 1.81 7.96 19.19
C LYS A 91 1.99 7.29 17.83
N THR A 92 1.23 6.23 17.54
CA THR A 92 1.39 5.44 16.32
C THR A 92 0.07 4.92 15.76
N TYR A 93 0.10 4.54 14.48
CA TYR A 93 -0.94 3.75 13.83
C TYR A 93 -0.35 2.67 12.94
N ASN A 94 -1.16 1.65 12.67
CA ASN A 94 -0.88 0.52 11.80
C ASN A 94 -1.96 0.46 10.71
N ILE A 95 -1.62 0.03 9.50
CA ILE A 95 -2.59 -0.32 8.45
C ILE A 95 -2.28 -1.74 8.02
N THR A 96 -3.18 -2.66 8.32
CA THR A 96 -2.98 -4.09 8.08
C THR A 96 -4.08 -4.65 7.21
N TYR A 97 -3.71 -5.56 6.32
CA TYR A 97 -4.68 -6.33 5.54
C TYR A 97 -5.64 -7.08 6.49
N LYS A 98 -6.94 -6.95 6.23
CA LYS A 98 -7.99 -7.68 6.94
C LYS A 98 -8.64 -8.72 6.02
N ASP A 99 -9.09 -8.28 4.84
CA ASP A 99 -9.76 -9.14 3.86
C ASP A 99 -9.78 -8.49 2.47
N SER A 100 -10.18 -9.24 1.43
CA SER A 100 -10.36 -8.71 0.09
C SER A 100 -11.27 -9.53 -0.80
N VAL A 101 -11.82 -8.87 -1.83
CA VAL A 101 -12.53 -9.51 -2.94
C VAL A 101 -11.80 -9.23 -4.23
N ASN A 102 -11.58 -10.30 -5.03
CA ASN A 102 -10.95 -10.24 -6.35
C ASN A 102 -9.51 -9.68 -6.37
N LEU A 103 -8.79 -9.70 -5.24
CA LEU A 103 -7.37 -9.31 -5.18
C LEU A 103 -6.39 -10.49 -5.22
N LYS A 104 -6.89 -11.72 -5.39
CA LYS A 104 -6.05 -12.94 -5.48
C LYS A 104 -5.07 -13.05 -4.30
N TYR A 105 -5.56 -12.78 -3.09
CA TYR A 105 -4.74 -12.94 -1.89
C TYR A 105 -4.34 -14.41 -1.71
N ASP A 106 -3.04 -14.65 -1.56
CA ASP A 106 -2.46 -15.96 -1.27
C ASP A 106 -1.81 -15.88 0.12
N ALA A 107 -2.45 -16.50 1.11
CA ALA A 107 -1.99 -16.51 2.49
C ALA A 107 -0.66 -17.26 2.68
N ASN A 108 -0.37 -18.28 1.87
CA ASN A 108 0.87 -19.05 1.99
C ASN A 108 2.06 -18.25 1.46
N LYS A 109 1.85 -17.51 0.36
CA LYS A 109 2.90 -16.71 -0.29
C LYS A 109 2.94 -15.26 0.18
N GLN A 110 1.96 -14.83 0.97
CA GLN A 110 1.75 -13.43 1.36
C GLN A 110 1.75 -12.48 0.14
N THR A 111 1.09 -12.91 -0.95
CA THR A 111 0.96 -12.12 -2.17
C THR A 111 -0.48 -11.67 -2.40
N ILE A 112 -0.63 -10.53 -3.08
CA ILE A 112 -1.91 -9.90 -3.39
C ILE A 112 -1.76 -9.10 -4.70
N HIS A 113 -2.87 -8.73 -5.33
CA HIS A 113 -2.84 -7.89 -6.53
C HIS A 113 -2.01 -6.62 -6.33
N GLN A 114 -1.14 -6.31 -7.30
CA GLN A 114 -0.13 -5.23 -7.22
C GLN A 114 -0.69 -3.84 -6.84
N ASN A 115 -1.93 -3.52 -7.22
CA ASN A 115 -2.55 -2.23 -6.91
C ASN A 115 -2.80 -2.02 -5.41
N TYR A 116 -2.96 -3.10 -4.63
CA TYR A 116 -3.22 -3.02 -3.19
C TYR A 116 -2.17 -2.14 -2.50
N ARG A 117 -0.89 -2.35 -2.82
CA ARG A 117 0.21 -1.55 -2.28
C ARG A 117 0.01 -0.05 -2.49
N GLY A 118 -0.36 0.35 -3.71
CA GLY A 118 -0.61 1.76 -4.03
C GLY A 118 -1.77 2.35 -3.22
N TRP A 119 -2.83 1.57 -3.00
CA TRP A 119 -3.97 2.01 -2.18
C TRP A 119 -3.59 2.23 -0.72
N ILE A 120 -2.79 1.33 -0.14
CA ILE A 120 -2.30 1.47 1.23
C ILE A 120 -1.32 2.64 1.35
N GLN A 121 -0.42 2.83 0.40
CA GLN A 121 0.51 3.96 0.40
C GLN A 121 -0.22 5.30 0.29
N ASN A 122 -1.26 5.38 -0.53
CA ASN A 122 -2.08 6.60 -0.63
C ASN A 122 -2.79 6.89 0.69
N LEU A 123 -3.37 5.86 1.33
CA LEU A 123 -4.02 6.00 2.62
C LEU A 123 -3.04 6.47 3.70
N ASP A 124 -1.87 5.84 3.79
CA ASP A 124 -0.80 6.23 4.70
C ASP A 124 -0.38 7.69 4.54
N ASN A 125 -0.10 8.11 3.30
CA ASN A 125 0.29 9.49 3.00
C ASN A 125 -0.82 10.49 3.35
N ALA A 126 -2.08 10.13 3.09
CA ALA A 126 -3.22 10.96 3.42
C ALA A 126 -3.45 11.10 4.94
N ILE A 127 -3.19 10.03 5.72
CA ILE A 127 -3.21 10.05 7.18
C ILE A 127 -2.11 10.97 7.71
N LYS A 128 -0.87 10.79 7.25
CA LYS A 128 0.27 11.65 7.61
C LYS A 128 -0.03 13.12 7.35
N GLY A 129 -0.54 13.45 6.17
CA GLY A 129 -0.88 14.83 5.83
C GLY A 129 -1.89 15.47 6.79
N ARG A 130 -2.89 14.71 7.25
CA ARG A 130 -3.90 15.20 8.20
C ARG A 130 -3.38 15.29 9.62
N LEU A 131 -2.55 14.34 10.05
CA LEU A 131 -1.91 14.38 11.37
C LEU A 131 -0.96 15.57 11.49
N THR A 132 -0.17 15.86 10.45
CA THR A 132 0.67 17.06 10.38
C THR A 132 -0.14 18.33 10.62
N ALA A 133 -1.37 18.39 10.10
CA ALA A 133 -2.28 19.54 10.23
C ALA A 133 -3.10 19.57 11.53
N ALA A 134 -3.25 18.45 12.25
CA ALA A 134 -4.15 18.33 13.39
C ALA A 134 -3.72 19.12 14.65
N GLY A 135 -2.46 19.59 14.69
CA GLY A 135 -1.90 20.39 15.79
C GLY A 135 -1.62 21.85 15.44
N MET A 136 -2.16 22.32 14.31
CA MET A 136 -2.15 23.75 13.94
C MET A 136 -3.29 24.50 14.61
#